data_AF-A0A941MI95-F1
#
_entry.id   AF-A0A941MI95-F1
#
_cell.length_a   1.000
_cell.length_b   1.000
_cell.length_c   1.000
_cell.angle_alpha   90.00
_cell.angle_beta   90.00
_cell.angle_gamma   90.00
#
_symmetry.space_group_name_H-M   'P 1'
#
loop_
_entity.id
_entity.type
_entity.pdbx_description
1 polymer ?
#
loop_
_entity_poly.entity_id
_entity_poly.type
_entity_poly.pdbx_seq_one_letter_code
_entity_poly.pdbx_strand_id
1 'polypeptide(L)'
;YALYDQEMWDKYQLAKLVGKGFDRNTLILEKAIASANASDYESPTGVFSPQNNSIPALQRRGVVFMSCHNAIWEQATKLCEIGVNPDRLEVDTLAAELTNHLIPDVVLIPGAVATLPELQQAGFHYAR
;
A
#
# COMPACT_ATOMS: atom_id res chain seq x y z
N TYR A 1 3.38 0.35 -5.09
CA TYR A 1 3.33 1.80 -4.81
C TYR A 1 2.26 2.22 -3.80
N ALA A 2 1.04 1.66 -3.79
CA ALA A 2 -0.04 2.11 -2.88
C ALA A 2 0.29 2.09 -1.38
N LEU A 3 1.19 1.21 -0.94
CA LEU A 3 1.57 1.04 0.47
C LEU A 3 2.70 1.98 0.92
N TYR A 4 3.23 2.84 0.04
CA TYR A 4 4.16 3.88 0.45
C TYR A 4 3.41 5.13 0.90
N ASP A 5 4.02 5.90 1.80
CA ASP A 5 3.50 7.22 2.16
C ASP A 5 3.50 8.20 0.97
N GLN A 6 2.90 9.38 1.20
CA GLN A 6 2.83 10.40 0.17
C GLN A 6 4.21 11.00 -0.17
N GLU A 7 5.15 11.00 0.78
CA GLU A 7 6.48 11.57 0.56
C GLU A 7 7.22 10.81 -0.55
N MET A 8 7.17 9.47 -0.52
CA MET A 8 7.76 8.65 -1.59
C MET A 8 7.04 8.80 -2.92
N TRP A 9 5.71 8.99 -2.89
CA TRP A 9 4.95 9.28 -4.10
C TRP A 9 5.40 10.58 -4.78
N ASP A 10 5.65 11.61 -3.99
CA ASP A 10 6.07 12.92 -4.49
C ASP A 10 7.53 12.87 -4.95
N LYS A 11 8.43 12.33 -4.10
CA LYS A 11 9.87 12.21 -4.37
C LYS A 11 10.16 11.41 -5.63
N TYR A 12 9.54 10.24 -5.77
CA TYR A 12 9.76 9.34 -6.91
C TYR A 12 8.68 9.47 -8.00
N GLN A 13 7.86 10.53 -7.94
CA GLN A 13 6.86 10.84 -8.96
C GLN A 13 5.98 9.63 -9.34
N LEU A 14 5.62 8.81 -8.35
CA LEU A 14 5.01 7.49 -8.56
C LEU A 14 3.66 7.56 -9.28
N ALA A 15 2.98 8.70 -9.17
CA ALA A 15 1.77 9.02 -9.94
C ALA A 15 1.96 8.82 -11.46
N LYS A 16 3.16 9.10 -11.98
CA LYS A 16 3.49 8.92 -13.41
C LYS A 16 3.62 7.45 -13.81
N LEU A 17 3.81 6.54 -12.84
CA LEU A 17 4.05 5.11 -13.07
C LEU A 17 2.80 4.24 -12.88
N VAL A 18 1.84 4.68 -12.05
CA VAL A 18 0.63 3.90 -11.70
C VAL A 18 -0.50 4.00 -12.73
N GLY A 19 -0.38 4.87 -13.75
CA GLY A 19 -1.37 5.04 -14.81
C GLY A 19 -2.47 6.07 -14.47
N LYS A 20 -3.48 6.18 -15.33
CA LYS A 20 -4.54 7.20 -15.20
C LYS A 20 -5.39 6.97 -13.95
N GLY A 21 -5.69 8.05 -13.23
CA GLY A 21 -6.63 8.04 -12.10
C GLY A 21 -5.99 8.29 -10.73
N PHE A 22 -4.66 8.37 -10.65
CA PHE A 22 -3.94 8.69 -9.42
C PHE A 22 -2.89 9.78 -9.65
N ASP A 23 -3.22 11.01 -9.26
CA ASP A 23 -2.24 12.11 -9.22
C ASP A 23 -1.42 12.11 -7.92
N ARG A 24 -1.88 11.35 -6.92
CA ARG A 24 -1.28 11.17 -5.60
C ARG A 24 -1.79 9.88 -4.94
N ASN A 25 -1.26 9.51 -3.78
CA ASN A 25 -1.73 8.34 -3.05
C ASN A 25 -3.06 8.64 -2.33
N THR A 26 -4.19 8.60 -3.05
CA THR A 26 -5.52 8.83 -2.45
C THR A 26 -6.00 7.64 -1.62
N LEU A 27 -5.37 6.46 -1.74
CA LEU A 27 -5.75 5.24 -1.05
C LEU A 27 -5.46 5.30 0.46
N ILE A 28 -4.51 6.14 0.87
CA ILE A 28 -4.12 6.34 2.27
C ILE A 28 -4.90 7.46 2.96
N LEU A 29 -5.79 8.14 2.24
CA LEU A 29 -6.56 9.26 2.78
C LEU A 29 -7.88 8.77 3.38
N GLU A 30 -8.23 9.33 4.53
CA GLU A 30 -9.57 9.17 5.09
C GLU A 30 -10.62 9.75 4.16
N LYS A 31 -11.74 9.04 4.03
CA LYS A 31 -12.90 9.54 3.29
C LYS A 31 -13.86 10.23 4.25
N ALA A 32 -14.68 11.15 3.74
CA ALA A 32 -15.67 11.86 4.57
C ALA A 32 -16.58 10.91 5.37
N ILE A 33 -16.93 9.77 4.77
CA ILE A 33 -17.73 8.69 5.40
C ILE A 33 -17.06 8.03 6.61
N ALA A 34 -15.74 8.20 6.81
CA ALA A 34 -15.05 7.72 8.01
C ALA A 34 -15.54 8.42 9.29
N SER A 35 -16.20 9.57 9.17
CA SER A 35 -16.82 10.30 10.30
C SER A 35 -18.31 9.95 10.53
N ALA A 36 -18.85 8.97 9.80
CA ALA A 36 -20.23 8.51 10.02
C ALA A 36 -20.39 7.83 11.40
N ASN A 37 -21.63 7.68 11.85
CA ASN A 37 -21.91 7.01 13.12
C ASN A 37 -21.46 5.53 13.07
N ALA A 38 -20.46 5.18 13.87
CA ALA A 38 -19.91 3.82 13.91
C ALA A 38 -20.85 2.79 14.58
N SER A 39 -21.90 3.24 15.27
CA SER A 39 -22.90 2.34 15.87
C SER A 39 -23.99 1.90 14.89
N ASP A 40 -24.02 2.49 13.69
CA ASP A 40 -24.99 2.16 12.64
C ASP A 40 -24.39 1.15 11.65
N TYR A 41 -24.23 -0.08 12.13
CA TYR A 41 -23.51 -1.16 11.42
C TYR A 41 -24.15 -1.56 10.09
N GLU A 42 -25.48 -1.42 9.96
CA GLU A 42 -26.26 -1.82 8.79
C GLU A 42 -26.40 -0.70 7.75
N SER A 43 -25.88 0.50 8.04
CA SER A 43 -26.02 1.63 7.13
C SER A 43 -25.27 1.41 5.81
N PRO A 44 -25.95 1.49 4.65
CA PRO A 44 -25.30 1.35 3.34
C PRO A 44 -24.31 2.49 3.06
N THR A 45 -24.37 3.57 3.85
CA THR A 45 -23.46 4.73 3.80
C THR A 45 -22.77 4.96 5.16
N GLY A 46 -22.65 3.91 5.97
CA GLY A 46 -21.95 3.94 7.25
C GLY A 46 -20.44 3.67 7.13
N VAL A 47 -19.75 3.68 8.27
CA VAL A 47 -18.30 3.46 8.33
C VAL A 47 -17.89 2.07 7.86
N PHE A 48 -18.78 1.09 7.88
CA PHE A 48 -18.54 -0.28 7.40
C PHE A 48 -18.92 -0.50 5.93
N SER A 49 -19.51 0.51 5.28
CA SER A 49 -19.94 0.40 3.88
C SER A 49 -18.76 0.19 2.91
N PRO A 50 -19.05 -0.32 1.69
CA PRO A 50 -18.06 -0.43 0.61
C PRO A 50 -17.44 0.91 0.18
N GLN A 51 -18.11 2.03 0.51
CA GLN A 51 -17.67 3.36 0.11
C GLN A 51 -16.46 3.82 0.92
N ASN A 52 -16.32 3.34 2.16
CA ASN A 52 -15.22 3.67 3.07
C ASN A 52 -14.00 2.74 2.86
N ASN A 53 -13.50 2.60 1.65
CA ASN A 53 -12.47 1.60 1.30
C ASN A 53 -11.03 2.13 1.24
N SER A 54 -10.69 3.18 2.01
CA SER A 54 -9.28 3.58 2.16
C SER A 54 -8.50 2.54 2.97
N ILE A 55 -7.18 2.49 2.80
CA ILE A 55 -6.31 1.56 3.51
C ILE A 55 -6.46 1.71 5.05
N PRO A 56 -6.38 2.92 5.64
CA PRO A 56 -6.58 3.09 7.09
C PRO A 56 -7.95 2.64 7.57
N ALA A 57 -9.02 2.89 6.79
CA ALA A 57 -10.36 2.46 7.14
C ALA A 57 -10.51 0.94 7.13
N LEU A 58 -9.82 0.25 6.21
CA LEU A 58 -9.77 -1.21 6.14
C LEU A 58 -8.90 -1.81 7.24
N GLN A 59 -7.76 -1.20 7.58
CA GLN A 59 -6.92 -1.61 8.70
C GLN A 59 -7.69 -1.56 10.03
N ARG A 60 -8.48 -0.50 10.28
CA ARG A 60 -9.36 -0.42 11.47
C ARG A 60 -10.44 -1.51 11.52
N ARG A 61 -10.78 -2.13 10.40
CA ARG A 61 -11.69 -3.29 10.32
C ARG A 61 -10.96 -4.63 10.42
N GLY A 62 -9.65 -4.62 10.64
CA GLY A 62 -8.82 -5.82 10.79
C GLY A 62 -8.19 -6.34 9.50
N VAL A 63 -8.25 -5.59 8.39
CA VAL A 63 -7.54 -5.98 7.17
C VAL A 63 -6.03 -5.75 7.34
N VAL A 64 -5.24 -6.80 7.13
CA VAL A 64 -3.77 -6.72 7.13
C VAL A 64 -3.27 -6.51 5.71
N PHE A 65 -2.55 -5.40 5.49
CA PHE A 65 -1.86 -5.15 4.22
C PHE A 65 -0.42 -5.64 4.31
N MET A 66 0.01 -6.39 3.31
CA MET A 66 1.36 -6.95 3.25
C MET A 66 2.13 -6.39 2.06
N SER A 67 3.37 -5.95 2.29
CA SER A 67 4.28 -5.49 1.24
C SER A 67 5.36 -6.54 0.94
N CYS A 68 5.57 -6.82 -0.34
CA CYS A 68 6.54 -7.81 -0.81
C CYS A 68 7.94 -7.20 -0.92
N HIS A 69 8.91 -7.69 -0.15
CA HIS A 69 10.29 -7.21 -0.18
C HIS A 69 10.91 -7.31 -1.59
N ASN A 70 10.72 -8.45 -2.28
CA ASN A 70 11.18 -8.59 -3.68
C ASN A 70 10.59 -7.52 -4.60
N ALA A 71 9.30 -7.18 -4.42
CA ALA A 71 8.67 -6.14 -5.24
C ALA A 71 9.21 -4.74 -4.93
N ILE A 72 9.64 -4.47 -3.69
CA ILE A 72 10.31 -3.21 -3.35
C ILE A 72 11.65 -3.11 -4.10
N TRP A 73 12.44 -4.19 -4.14
CA TRP A 73 13.69 -4.23 -4.90
C TRP A 73 13.48 -4.06 -6.39
N GLU A 74 12.48 -4.75 -6.97
CA GLU A 74 12.14 -4.59 -8.39
C GLU A 74 11.71 -3.16 -8.72
N GLN A 75 10.91 -2.54 -7.85
CA GLN A 75 10.52 -1.14 -7.99
C GLN A 75 11.74 -0.21 -7.88
N ALA A 76 12.66 -0.47 -6.95
CA ALA A 76 13.85 0.33 -6.76
C ALA A 76 14.79 0.27 -7.97
N THR A 77 15.07 -0.94 -8.46
CA THR A 77 15.81 -1.16 -9.72
C THR A 77 15.14 -0.41 -10.86
N LYS A 78 13.80 -0.53 -10.99
CA LYS A 78 13.07 0.12 -12.06
C LYS A 78 13.19 1.64 -12.00
N LEU A 79 13.08 2.23 -10.82
CA LEU A 79 13.22 3.68 -10.59
C LEU A 79 14.61 4.18 -11.01
N CYS A 80 15.67 3.45 -10.64
CA CYS A 80 17.03 3.73 -11.09
C CYS A 80 17.17 3.64 -12.63
N GLU A 81 16.67 2.56 -13.24
CA GLU A 81 16.75 2.34 -14.69
C GLU A 81 16.07 3.43 -15.51
N ILE A 82 14.93 3.95 -15.05
CA ILE A 82 14.18 5.00 -15.76
C ILE A 82 14.63 6.42 -15.37
N GLY A 83 15.66 6.56 -14.53
CA GLY A 83 16.19 7.84 -14.09
C GLY A 83 15.30 8.61 -13.13
N VAL A 84 14.33 7.95 -12.49
CA VAL A 84 13.45 8.54 -11.46
C VAL A 84 14.05 8.22 -10.10
N ASN A 85 15.21 8.82 -9.84
CA ASN A 85 15.99 8.66 -8.62
C ASN A 85 16.69 10.00 -8.35
N PRO A 86 15.99 10.98 -7.74
CA PRO A 86 16.47 12.36 -7.63
C PRO A 86 17.76 12.46 -6.80
N ASP A 87 17.92 11.56 -5.83
CA ASP A 87 19.06 11.55 -4.91
C ASP A 87 20.24 10.69 -5.42
N ARG A 88 20.08 10.04 -6.59
CA ARG A 88 21.08 9.17 -7.21
C ARG A 88 21.56 8.05 -6.28
N LEU A 89 20.63 7.49 -5.51
CA LEU A 89 20.90 6.38 -4.60
C LEU A 89 21.22 5.10 -5.39
N GLU A 90 22.09 4.27 -4.83
CA GLU A 90 22.22 2.89 -5.30
C GLU A 90 20.92 2.11 -5.00
N VAL A 91 20.69 1.03 -5.73
CA VAL A 91 19.42 0.26 -5.67
C VAL A 91 19.11 -0.23 -4.26
N ASP A 92 20.12 -0.67 -3.52
CA ASP A 92 19.98 -1.17 -2.15
C ASP A 92 19.52 -0.08 -1.17
N THR A 93 20.09 1.12 -1.30
CA THR A 93 19.79 2.29 -0.47
C THR A 93 18.40 2.81 -0.79
N LEU A 94 18.02 2.84 -2.07
CA LEU A 94 16.68 3.21 -2.50
C LEU A 94 15.63 2.19 -2.00
N ALA A 95 15.91 0.89 -2.12
CA ALA A 95 15.02 -0.15 -1.59
C ALA A 95 14.85 -0.06 -0.07
N ALA A 96 15.92 0.24 0.67
CA ALA A 96 15.85 0.50 2.11
C ALA A 96 14.99 1.73 2.43
N GLU A 97 15.14 2.82 1.66
CA GLU A 97 14.29 4.01 1.82
C GLU A 97 12.81 3.69 1.58
N LEU A 98 12.47 3.06 0.45
CA LEU A 98 11.09 2.66 0.15
C LEU A 98 10.51 1.76 1.25
N THR A 99 11.32 0.88 1.83
CA THR A 99 10.92 0.00 2.94
C THR A 99 10.62 0.80 4.21
N ASN A 100 11.44 1.81 4.53
CA ASN A 100 11.24 2.67 5.70
C ASN A 100 10.01 3.59 5.57
N HIS A 101 9.57 3.83 4.34
CA HIS A 101 8.41 4.67 4.02
C HIS A 101 7.15 3.86 3.65
N LEU A 102 7.08 2.60 4.09
CA LEU A 102 5.79 1.90 4.15
C LEU A 102 4.87 2.60 5.16
N ILE A 103 3.60 2.73 4.81
CA ILE A 103 2.60 3.32 5.71
C ILE A 103 2.42 2.48 6.98
N PRO A 104 1.90 3.07 8.08
CA PRO A 104 1.68 2.35 9.32
C PRO A 104 0.88 1.05 9.15
N ASP A 105 1.17 0.08 10.02
CA ASP A 105 0.51 -1.23 10.11
C ASP A 105 0.61 -2.11 8.84
N VAL A 106 1.46 -1.75 7.87
CA VAL A 106 1.85 -2.64 6.78
C VAL A 106 2.89 -3.65 7.28
N VAL A 107 2.64 -4.93 6.99
CA VAL A 107 3.59 -6.01 7.30
C VAL A 107 4.50 -6.22 6.10
N LEU A 108 5.80 -6.03 6.29
CA LEU A 108 6.80 -6.42 5.28
C LEU A 108 6.96 -7.94 5.29
N ILE A 109 6.79 -8.57 4.13
CA ILE A 109 6.98 -10.00 3.92
C ILE A 109 8.13 -10.26 2.94
N PRO A 110 8.89 -11.37 3.04
CA PRO A 110 10.00 -11.65 2.14
C PRO A 110 9.60 -11.72 0.66
N GLY A 111 8.42 -12.28 0.38
CA GLY A 111 7.90 -12.34 -0.99
C GLY A 111 6.47 -12.84 -1.04
N ALA A 112 5.59 -12.14 -1.77
CA ALA A 112 4.16 -12.48 -1.85
C ALA A 112 3.89 -13.91 -2.32
N VAL A 113 4.64 -14.39 -3.32
CA VAL A 113 4.48 -15.73 -3.89
C VAL A 113 4.84 -16.83 -2.88
N ALA A 114 5.84 -16.60 -2.02
CA ALA A 114 6.24 -17.55 -0.98
C ALA A 114 5.35 -17.44 0.27
N THR A 115 4.85 -16.25 0.60
CA THR A 115 3.94 -16.06 1.74
C THR A 115 2.54 -16.63 1.48
N LEU A 116 2.05 -16.61 0.24
CA LEU A 116 0.73 -17.15 -0.09
C LEU A 116 0.52 -18.63 0.34
N PRO A 117 1.41 -19.58 0.00
CA PRO A 117 1.25 -20.96 0.45
C PRO A 117 1.34 -21.12 1.97
N GLU A 118 2.14 -20.33 2.66
CA GLU A 118 2.21 -20.33 4.14
C GLU A 118 0.86 -19.90 4.75
N LEU A 119 0.24 -18.85 4.20
CA LEU A 119 -1.10 -18.42 4.60
C LEU A 119 -2.15 -19.51 4.29
N GLN A 120 -2.04 -20.18 3.14
CA GLN A 120 -2.94 -21.28 2.81
C GLN A 120 -2.80 -22.45 3.80
N GLN A 121 -1.58 -22.81 4.19
CA GLN A 121 -1.33 -23.82 5.22
C GLN A 121 -1.89 -23.42 6.59
N ALA A 122 -1.88 -22.12 6.91
CA ALA A 122 -2.50 -21.56 8.11
C ALA A 122 -4.05 -21.45 8.02
N GLY A 123 -4.67 -21.92 6.94
CA GLY A 123 -6.13 -21.96 6.78
C GLY A 123 -6.74 -20.76 6.08
N PHE A 124 -5.93 -19.84 5.53
CA PHE A 124 -6.45 -18.75 4.70
C PHE A 124 -6.79 -19.24 3.29
N HIS A 125 -7.85 -18.66 2.70
CA HIS A 125 -8.23 -18.94 1.33
C HIS A 125 -7.78 -17.83 0.39
N TYR A 126 -7.28 -18.22 -0.79
CA TYR A 126 -6.91 -17.27 -1.83
C TYR A 126 -8.15 -16.80 -2.60
N ALA A 127 -8.33 -15.49 -2.70
CA ALA A 127 -9.33 -14.83 -3.54
C ALA A 127 -8.61 -13.90 -4.55
N ARG A 128 -9.03 -13.93 -5.81
CA ARG A 128 -8.44 -13.16 -6.93
C ARG A 128 -9.44 -12.19 -7.53
#